data_AF-A0A0E0JAM2-F1
#
_entry.id   AF-A0A0E0JAM2-F1
#
_cell.length_a   1.000
_cell.length_b   1.000
_cell.length_c   1.000
_cell.angle_alpha   90.00
_cell.angle_beta   90.00
_cell.angle_gamma   90.00
#
_symmetry.space_group_name_H-M   'P 1'
#
loop_
_entity.id
_entity.type
_entity.pdbx_description
1 polymer ?
#
loop_
_entity_poly.entity_id
_entity_poly.type
_entity_poly.pdbx_seq_one_letter_code
_entity_poly.pdbx_strand_id
1 'polypeptide(L)'
;MARHSSRTSVGFLHQKKGKSFSASPICSASQGGWRCLLLLLLLLVHAAVEKTHGSSPVRPHLLALNPLLPFKRAIMGISKVIGIAGTSLLVTSVGLWKIGLRIVAVPFLATSTIAYIIAVASHNSINIPWMLGKNSKGRFPIWSSVLFGPFLILARVYATMKRHMRKKEAVYNMITEGVYLGGWPFMLKHLPPGDPSVIDCTCELPRSDFVPTNEYLCVPTWDTRAPTISQIEFAARWACEKRAKGKPVYVHCAFGGKVVVGVEEEVEVHRTAVPTSWAASR
;
A
#
# COMPACT_ATOMS: atom_id res chain seq x y z
N MET A 1 12.82 38.49 83.01
CA MET A 1 14.28 38.73 83.16
C MET A 1 14.86 38.96 81.77
N ALA A 2 15.40 40.15 81.57
CA ALA A 2 16.08 40.57 80.34
C ALA A 2 17.37 39.77 80.10
N ARG A 3 17.78 39.62 78.83
CA ARG A 3 19.03 40.24 78.29
C ARG A 3 19.35 39.81 76.85
N HIS A 4 19.60 40.84 76.03
CA HIS A 4 20.52 41.00 74.88
C HIS A 4 20.33 40.14 73.61
N SER A 5 20.07 40.73 72.42
CA SER A 5 20.91 41.65 71.58
C SER A 5 22.19 40.93 71.11
N SER A 6 22.61 40.84 69.84
CA SER A 6 22.63 41.86 68.78
C SER A 6 23.00 41.25 67.40
N ARG A 7 22.56 41.95 66.33
CA ARG A 7 23.22 42.20 65.03
C ARG A 7 24.77 42.19 65.10
N THR A 8 25.61 41.87 64.10
CA THR A 8 25.80 42.39 62.70
C THR A 8 27.10 41.72 62.18
N SER A 9 27.18 41.16 60.96
CA SER A 9 27.74 41.76 59.71
C SER A 9 29.22 41.44 59.39
N VAL A 10 29.48 41.28 58.07
CA VAL A 10 30.77 41.31 57.32
C VAL A 10 31.71 40.11 57.57
N GLY A 11 32.21 39.30 56.63
CA GLY A 11 32.45 39.43 55.19
C GLY A 11 33.95 39.27 54.93
N PHE A 12 34.43 38.16 54.33
CA PHE A 12 35.61 38.15 53.44
C PHE A 12 35.88 36.78 52.76
N LEU A 13 35.94 36.85 51.43
CA LEU A 13 36.70 36.08 50.43
C LEU A 13 37.56 34.86 50.87
N HIS A 14 37.34 33.71 50.20
CA HIS A 14 38.45 33.03 49.52
C HIS A 14 38.01 32.11 48.36
N GLN A 15 38.94 31.99 47.42
CA GLN A 15 38.89 31.51 46.05
C GLN A 15 38.78 29.98 45.84
N LYS A 16 38.26 29.65 44.64
CA LYS A 16 38.65 28.55 43.71
C LYS A 16 38.41 27.08 44.14
N LYS A 17 37.60 26.38 43.35
CA LYS A 17 38.09 25.57 42.20
C LYS A 17 36.91 25.04 41.38
N GLY A 18 36.92 25.34 40.09
CA GLY A 18 35.98 24.83 39.11
C GLY A 18 36.09 23.32 38.94
N LYS A 19 34.94 22.67 38.75
CA LYS A 19 34.85 21.34 38.15
C LYS A 19 34.11 21.48 36.82
N SER A 20 34.89 21.23 35.79
CA SER A 20 34.51 21.11 34.38
C SER A 20 33.27 20.23 34.22
N PHE A 21 32.22 20.80 33.62
CA PHE A 21 31.15 20.03 33.02
C PHE A 21 31.69 19.45 31.71
N SER A 22 32.00 18.16 31.73
CA SER A 22 32.39 17.38 30.55
C SER A 22 31.23 17.38 29.55
N ALA A 23 31.38 18.13 28.47
CA ALA A 23 30.55 18.03 27.29
C ALA A 23 30.70 16.64 26.67
N SER A 24 29.63 15.84 26.68
CA SER A 24 29.46 14.71 25.78
C SER A 24 28.54 15.14 24.64
N PRO A 25 28.97 15.18 23.37
CA PRO A 25 28.04 15.20 22.27
C PRO A 25 27.77 13.75 21.84
N ILE A 26 26.76 13.12 22.44
CA ILE A 26 26.04 12.03 21.77
C ILE A 26 24.97 12.71 20.93
N CYS A 27 25.35 13.17 19.73
CA CYS A 27 24.39 13.67 18.77
C CYS A 27 23.68 12.47 18.14
N SER A 28 22.43 12.28 18.57
CA SER A 28 21.46 11.34 18.03
C SER A 28 21.22 11.59 16.54
N ALA A 29 21.87 10.80 15.69
CA ALA A 29 21.64 10.75 14.25
C ALA A 29 21.17 9.34 13.86
N SER A 30 19.99 8.89 14.33
CA SER A 30 19.44 7.61 13.83
C SER A 30 17.92 7.54 13.65
N GLN A 31 17.13 8.55 14.04
CA GLN A 31 15.66 8.49 13.87
C GLN A 31 15.09 9.35 12.73
N GLY A 32 15.89 10.22 12.11
CA GLY A 32 15.45 11.08 10.99
C GLY A 32 15.66 10.50 9.59
N GLY A 33 16.63 9.58 9.44
CA GLY A 33 17.09 9.12 8.12
C GLY A 33 16.03 8.38 7.31
N TRP A 34 15.22 7.54 7.97
CA TRP A 34 14.20 6.74 7.28
C TRP A 34 13.00 7.59 6.84
N ARG A 35 12.67 8.65 7.58
CA ARG A 35 11.59 9.58 7.20
C ARG A 35 11.99 10.41 5.98
N CYS A 36 13.22 10.90 5.93
CA CYS A 36 13.76 11.57 4.75
C CYS A 36 13.93 10.63 3.55
N LEU A 37 14.36 9.38 3.77
CA LEU A 37 14.45 8.36 2.72
C LEU A 37 13.07 8.00 2.17
N LEU A 38 12.07 7.85 3.05
CA LEU A 38 10.68 7.58 2.68
C LEU A 38 10.08 8.77 1.92
N LEU A 39 10.34 10.00 2.35
CA LEU A 39 9.94 11.21 1.62
C LEU A 39 10.61 11.31 0.26
N LEU A 40 11.91 10.97 0.14
CA LEU A 40 12.62 10.98 -1.13
C LEU A 40 12.14 9.85 -2.06
N LEU A 41 11.86 8.65 -1.53
CA LEU A 41 11.20 7.56 -2.26
C LEU A 41 9.79 7.95 -2.69
N LEU A 42 9.01 8.60 -1.83
CA LEU A 42 7.69 9.12 -2.16
C LEU A 42 7.79 10.18 -3.25
N LEU A 43 8.76 11.11 -3.18
CA LEU A 43 9.00 12.13 -4.21
C LEU A 43 9.49 11.53 -5.53
N LEU A 44 10.36 10.52 -5.50
CA LEU A 44 10.85 9.83 -6.70
C LEU A 44 9.74 8.98 -7.34
N VAL A 45 8.89 8.34 -6.53
CA VAL A 45 7.72 7.62 -7.01
C VAL A 45 6.67 8.59 -7.51
N HIS A 46 6.44 9.72 -6.84
CA HIS A 46 5.55 10.76 -7.33
C HIS A 46 6.06 11.33 -8.65
N ALA A 47 7.35 11.63 -8.78
CA ALA A 47 7.96 12.10 -10.03
C ALA A 47 7.93 11.04 -11.14
N ALA A 48 8.10 9.75 -10.81
CA ALA A 48 7.96 8.65 -11.76
C ALA A 48 6.49 8.45 -12.20
N VAL A 49 5.54 8.57 -11.28
CA VAL A 49 4.09 8.48 -11.52
C VAL A 49 3.57 9.72 -12.26
N GLU A 50 4.09 10.90 -11.97
CA GLU A 50 3.73 12.15 -12.63
C GLU A 50 4.24 12.17 -14.08
N LYS A 51 5.40 11.57 -14.35
CA LYS A 51 5.82 11.27 -15.73
C LYS A 51 4.90 10.28 -16.47
N THR A 52 4.16 9.41 -15.76
CA THR A 52 3.13 8.55 -16.37
C THR A 52 1.78 9.25 -16.56
N HIS A 53 1.53 10.35 -15.86
CA HIS A 53 0.32 11.15 -15.95
C HIS A 53 0.68 12.62 -16.22
N GLY A 54 1.06 12.90 -17.47
CA GLY A 54 1.12 14.27 -17.97
C GLY A 54 -0.20 14.98 -17.68
N SER A 55 -0.15 15.91 -16.72
CA SER A 55 -1.25 16.77 -16.34
C SER A 55 -1.28 17.95 -17.30
N SER A 56 -2.08 17.87 -18.36
CA SER A 56 -2.50 19.09 -19.08
C SER A 56 -3.82 19.58 -18.49
N PRO A 57 -3.98 20.88 -18.23
CA PRO A 57 -5.27 21.45 -17.87
C PRO A 57 -6.18 21.40 -19.09
N VAL A 58 -7.27 20.65 -18.99
CA VAL A 58 -8.30 20.58 -20.03
C VAL A 58 -9.04 21.92 -20.08
N ARG A 59 -8.75 22.73 -21.11
CA ARG A 59 -9.69 23.77 -21.58
C ARG A 59 -10.81 23.08 -22.36
N PRO A 60 -12.10 23.31 -22.04
CA PRO A 60 -13.19 22.74 -22.80
C PRO A 60 -13.55 23.67 -23.97
N HIS A 61 -12.82 23.57 -25.08
CA HIS A 61 -13.33 23.96 -26.40
C HIS A 61 -12.32 23.56 -27.48
N LEU A 62 -12.58 22.43 -28.15
CA LEU A 62 -12.18 22.08 -29.53
C LEU A 62 -12.42 20.58 -29.75
N LEU A 63 -13.69 20.22 -29.86
CA LEU A 63 -14.13 19.02 -30.55
C LEU A 63 -14.15 19.36 -32.05
N ALA A 64 -13.08 19.03 -32.77
CA ALA A 64 -13.13 18.75 -34.20
C ALA A 64 -11.76 18.28 -34.73
N LEU A 65 -11.79 17.14 -35.42
CA LEU A 65 -10.82 16.68 -36.44
C LEU A 65 -9.49 16.10 -35.93
N ASN A 66 -9.47 14.78 -35.72
CA ASN A 66 -8.47 13.87 -36.32
C ASN A 66 -8.80 12.40 -35.96
N PRO A 67 -9.25 11.56 -36.90
CA PRO A 67 -9.54 10.15 -36.66
C PRO A 67 -8.33 9.27 -37.00
N LEU A 68 -7.13 9.61 -36.54
CA LEU A 68 -5.95 8.76 -36.74
C LEU A 68 -4.99 8.95 -35.58
N LEU A 69 -5.17 8.17 -34.51
CA LEU A 69 -4.15 7.73 -33.56
C LEU A 69 -4.86 6.91 -32.46
N PRO A 70 -4.81 5.57 -32.48
CA PRO A 70 -5.09 4.81 -31.27
C PRO A 70 -3.85 4.96 -30.38
N PHE A 71 -3.72 6.07 -29.65
CA PHE A 71 -2.78 6.14 -28.55
C PHE A 71 -3.33 5.23 -27.44
N LYS A 72 -3.15 3.92 -27.61
CA LYS A 72 -3.24 2.95 -26.51
C LYS A 72 -2.26 3.45 -25.47
N ARG A 73 -2.75 4.18 -24.48
CA ARG A 73 -1.99 4.53 -23.28
C ARG A 73 -1.66 3.20 -22.62
N ALA A 74 -0.49 2.66 -22.94
CA ALA A 74 -0.04 1.38 -22.44
C ALA A 74 0.08 1.52 -20.93
N ILE A 75 -0.90 0.96 -20.21
CA ILE A 75 -0.84 0.88 -18.76
C ILE A 75 0.42 0.08 -18.44
N MET A 76 1.43 0.75 -17.91
CA MET A 76 2.71 0.15 -17.60
C MET A 76 2.49 -0.88 -16.47
N GLY A 77 2.86 -2.13 -16.73
CA GLY A 77 2.76 -3.20 -15.72
C GLY A 77 3.62 -2.88 -14.50
N ILE A 78 3.19 -3.36 -13.33
CA ILE A 78 3.86 -3.10 -12.04
C ILE A 78 5.35 -3.42 -12.08
N SER A 79 5.76 -4.50 -12.75
CA SER A 79 7.16 -4.90 -12.91
C SER A 79 8.03 -3.85 -13.59
N LYS A 80 7.50 -3.20 -14.65
CA LYS A 80 8.21 -2.14 -15.38
C LYS A 80 8.32 -0.87 -14.56
N VAL A 81 7.24 -0.47 -13.88
CA VAL A 81 7.23 0.72 -13.01
C VAL A 81 8.26 0.56 -11.88
N ILE A 82 8.25 -0.60 -11.22
CA ILE A 82 9.19 -0.88 -10.12
C ILE A 82 10.62 -1.03 -10.65
N GLY A 83 10.83 -1.64 -11.82
CA GLY A 83 12.17 -1.75 -12.43
C GLY A 83 12.78 -0.39 -12.77
N ILE A 84 11.99 0.55 -13.29
CA ILE A 84 12.44 1.93 -13.56
C ILE A 84 12.81 2.64 -12.25
N ALA A 85 11.96 2.51 -11.21
CA ALA A 85 12.25 3.06 -9.89
C ALA A 85 13.51 2.43 -9.25
N GLY A 86 13.71 1.12 -9.42
CA GLY A 86 14.94 0.44 -8.98
C GLY A 86 16.19 0.96 -9.68
N THR A 87 16.09 1.22 -10.98
CA THR A 87 17.19 1.78 -11.79
C THR A 87 17.55 3.20 -11.36
N SER A 88 16.56 4.07 -11.13
CA SER A 88 16.82 5.45 -10.69
C SER A 88 17.50 5.47 -9.32
N LEU A 89 17.04 4.65 -8.36
CA LEU A 89 17.66 4.51 -7.05
C LEU A 89 19.11 3.98 -7.14
N LEU A 90 19.38 3.05 -8.06
CA LEU A 90 20.73 2.53 -8.29
C LEU A 90 21.67 3.63 -8.78
N VAL A 91 21.24 4.39 -9.79
CA VAL A 91 22.03 5.49 -10.36
C VAL A 91 22.30 6.56 -9.29
N THR A 92 21.29 6.92 -8.50
CA THR A 92 21.46 7.84 -7.36
C THR A 92 22.47 7.31 -6.35
N SER A 93 22.40 6.01 -5.99
CA SER A 93 23.35 5.40 -5.06
C SER A 93 24.79 5.46 -5.60
N VAL A 94 25.01 5.11 -6.86
CA VAL A 94 26.34 5.18 -7.51
C VAL A 94 26.85 6.62 -7.54
N GLY A 95 25.99 7.60 -7.82
CA GLY A 95 26.35 9.02 -7.77
C GLY A 95 26.79 9.48 -6.38
N LEU A 96 26.01 9.14 -5.34
CA LEU A 96 26.34 9.45 -3.94
C LEU A 96 27.66 8.79 -3.51
N TRP A 97 27.91 7.56 -3.99
CA TRP A 97 29.15 6.85 -3.72
C TRP A 97 30.37 7.58 -4.29
N LYS A 98 30.26 8.11 -5.52
CA LYS A 98 31.33 8.88 -6.17
C LYS A 98 31.63 10.21 -5.46
N ILE A 99 30.62 10.84 -4.87
CA ILE A 99 30.76 12.11 -4.11
C ILE A 99 31.33 11.85 -2.70
N GLY A 100 31.53 10.60 -2.29
CA GLY A 100 32.07 10.23 -0.98
C GLY A 100 31.01 10.04 0.11
N LEU A 101 29.72 10.20 -0.19
CA LEU A 101 28.59 10.04 0.74
C LEU A 101 28.18 8.56 0.89
N ARG A 102 29.12 7.68 1.24
CA ARG A 102 28.93 6.23 1.25
C ARG A 102 27.82 5.77 2.20
N ILE A 103 27.74 6.33 3.40
CA ILE A 103 26.72 5.97 4.41
C ILE A 103 25.31 6.26 3.86
N VAL A 104 25.14 7.37 3.14
CA VAL A 104 23.86 7.74 2.52
C VAL A 104 23.57 6.86 1.30
N ALA A 105 24.58 6.43 0.55
CA ALA A 105 24.40 5.59 -0.64
C ALA A 105 23.88 4.17 -0.33
N VAL A 106 24.26 3.58 0.80
CA VAL A 106 23.89 2.21 1.22
C VAL A 106 22.37 1.96 1.24
N PRO A 107 21.53 2.78 1.90
CA PRO A 107 20.08 2.56 1.88
C PRO A 107 19.45 2.69 0.48
N PHE A 108 19.98 3.55 -0.40
CA PHE A 108 19.53 3.61 -1.80
C PHE A 108 19.86 2.35 -2.58
N LEU A 109 21.05 1.77 -2.34
CA LEU A 109 21.44 0.50 -2.96
C LEU A 109 20.56 -0.66 -2.47
N ALA A 110 20.32 -0.73 -1.15
CA ALA A 110 19.46 -1.76 -0.56
C ALA A 110 18.03 -1.68 -1.11
N THR A 111 17.45 -0.48 -1.15
CA THR A 111 16.10 -0.26 -1.70
C THR A 111 16.01 -0.54 -3.20
N SER A 112 17.04 -0.20 -3.96
CA SER A 112 17.15 -0.59 -5.39
C SER A 112 17.16 -2.11 -5.57
N THR A 113 17.94 -2.83 -4.75
CA THR A 113 18.00 -4.30 -4.80
C THR A 113 16.64 -4.92 -4.50
N ILE A 114 15.94 -4.43 -3.47
CA ILE A 114 14.59 -4.87 -3.14
C ILE A 114 13.61 -4.58 -4.29
N ALA A 115 13.72 -3.40 -4.92
CA ALA A 115 12.89 -3.05 -6.08
C ALA A 115 13.11 -4.03 -7.25
N TYR A 116 14.35 -4.42 -7.55
CA TYR A 116 14.61 -5.44 -8.57
C TYR A 116 14.02 -6.80 -8.23
N ILE A 117 14.14 -7.25 -6.97
CA ILE A 117 13.52 -8.51 -6.51
C ILE A 117 12.01 -8.47 -6.76
N ILE A 118 11.35 -7.36 -6.42
CA ILE A 118 9.90 -7.19 -6.64
C ILE A 118 9.57 -7.11 -8.13
N ALA A 119 10.39 -6.42 -8.93
CA ALA A 119 10.19 -6.32 -10.38
C ALA A 119 10.27 -7.69 -11.06
N VAL A 120 11.20 -8.55 -10.63
CA VAL A 120 11.35 -9.93 -11.11
C VAL A 120 10.19 -10.80 -10.62
N ALA A 121 9.85 -10.75 -9.34
CA ALA A 121 8.76 -11.55 -8.78
C ALA A 121 7.39 -11.20 -9.35
N SER A 122 7.18 -9.92 -9.70
CA SER A 122 5.98 -9.43 -10.37
C SER A 122 6.06 -9.51 -11.90
N HIS A 123 7.11 -10.11 -12.49
CA HIS A 123 7.26 -10.27 -13.94
C HIS A 123 6.21 -11.24 -14.53
N ASN A 124 5.92 -11.15 -15.84
CA ASN A 124 4.82 -11.91 -16.45
C ASN A 124 5.03 -13.41 -16.45
N SER A 125 6.26 -13.82 -16.70
CA SER A 125 6.66 -15.22 -16.71
C SER A 125 6.83 -15.84 -15.32
N ILE A 126 7.06 -15.03 -14.28
CA ILE A 126 7.44 -15.54 -12.94
C ILE A 126 6.23 -15.53 -12.00
N ASN A 127 5.56 -14.38 -11.88
CA ASN A 127 4.31 -14.22 -11.14
C ASN A 127 4.26 -14.94 -9.77
N ILE A 128 5.10 -14.50 -8.82
CA ILE A 128 5.22 -15.10 -7.47
C ILE A 128 4.54 -14.16 -6.43
N PRO A 129 3.21 -14.22 -6.24
CA PRO A 129 2.50 -13.30 -5.33
C PRO A 129 2.70 -13.62 -3.85
N TRP A 130 3.10 -14.85 -3.52
CA TRP A 130 3.36 -15.27 -2.13
C TRP A 130 4.69 -14.73 -1.57
N MET A 131 5.54 -14.10 -2.40
CA MET A 131 6.86 -13.60 -2.00
C MET A 131 6.79 -12.60 -0.82
N LEU A 132 5.73 -11.78 -0.76
CA LEU A 132 5.54 -10.82 0.33
C LEU A 132 5.12 -11.49 1.64
N GLY A 133 4.85 -12.79 1.66
CA GLY A 133 4.52 -13.55 2.86
C GLY A 133 3.16 -13.19 3.47
N LYS A 134 2.24 -12.61 2.69
CA LYS A 134 0.88 -12.30 3.17
C LYS A 134 0.16 -13.60 3.54
N ASN A 135 -0.22 -13.71 4.81
CA ASN A 135 -0.90 -14.90 5.32
C ASN A 135 -2.39 -14.89 4.92
N SER A 136 -3.08 -16.02 5.05
CA SER A 136 -4.53 -16.16 4.79
C SER A 136 -5.39 -15.19 5.59
N LYS A 137 -4.92 -14.75 6.77
CA LYS A 137 -5.56 -13.72 7.62
C LYS A 137 -5.30 -12.27 7.16
N GLY A 138 -4.58 -12.08 6.05
CA GLY A 138 -4.26 -10.78 5.45
C GLY A 138 -3.20 -9.97 6.21
N ARG A 139 -2.37 -10.63 7.00
CA ARG A 139 -1.29 -9.99 7.78
C ARG A 139 0.08 -10.38 7.22
N PHE A 140 1.04 -9.47 7.40
CA PHE A 140 2.44 -9.68 7.03
C PHE A 140 3.26 -10.12 8.24
N PRO A 141 4.16 -11.10 8.09
CA PRO A 141 5.12 -11.43 9.13
C PRO A 141 6.13 -10.31 9.33
N ILE A 142 6.80 -10.30 10.48
CA ILE A 142 7.76 -9.25 10.86
C ILE A 142 8.89 -9.15 9.84
N TRP A 143 9.44 -10.30 9.38
CA TRP A 143 10.52 -10.32 8.39
C TRP A 143 10.13 -9.62 7.08
N SER A 144 8.89 -9.82 6.60
CA SER A 144 8.40 -9.19 5.38
C SER A 144 8.21 -7.69 5.58
N SER A 145 7.72 -7.29 6.75
CA SER A 145 7.55 -5.88 7.10
C SER A 145 8.89 -5.15 7.21
N VAL A 146 9.97 -5.82 7.61
CA VAL A 146 11.33 -5.24 7.66
C VAL A 146 11.95 -5.17 6.26
N LEU A 147 11.88 -6.25 5.49
CA LEU A 147 12.53 -6.34 4.17
C LEU A 147 11.78 -5.55 3.09
N PHE A 148 10.46 -5.72 3.02
CA PHE A 148 9.59 -5.10 2.02
C PHE A 148 8.84 -3.88 2.54
N GLY A 149 9.08 -3.46 3.78
CA GLY A 149 8.40 -2.34 4.44
C GLY A 149 8.28 -1.07 3.58
N PRO A 150 9.37 -0.56 2.99
CA PRO A 150 9.31 0.63 2.13
C PRO A 150 8.34 0.45 0.95
N PHE A 151 8.33 -0.73 0.33
CA PHE A 151 7.42 -1.04 -0.77
C PHE A 151 5.97 -1.19 -0.31
N LEU A 152 5.72 -1.91 0.79
CA LEU A 152 4.38 -2.11 1.34
C LEU A 152 3.74 -0.79 1.79
N ILE A 153 4.53 0.10 2.41
CA ILE A 153 4.07 1.44 2.78
C ILE A 153 3.73 2.24 1.52
N LEU A 154 4.60 2.21 0.52
CA LEU A 154 4.39 2.91 -0.73
C LEU A 154 3.11 2.42 -1.45
N ALA A 155 2.86 1.11 -1.49
CA ALA A 155 1.65 0.55 -2.07
C ALA A 155 0.38 1.06 -1.36
N ARG A 156 0.39 1.12 -0.02
CA ARG A 156 -0.73 1.67 0.78
C ARG A 156 -0.95 3.15 0.52
N VAL A 157 0.12 3.93 0.48
CA VAL A 157 0.06 5.37 0.20
C VAL A 157 -0.46 5.59 -1.22
N TYR A 158 0.03 4.85 -2.21
CA TYR A 158 -0.42 4.94 -3.58
C TYR A 158 -1.90 4.57 -3.73
N ALA A 159 -2.36 3.48 -3.09
CA ALA A 159 -3.77 3.10 -3.04
C ALA A 159 -4.66 4.21 -2.47
N THR A 160 -4.23 4.81 -1.35
CA THR A 160 -4.96 5.88 -0.66
C THR A 160 -4.97 7.18 -1.47
N MET A 161 -3.82 7.56 -2.04
CA MET A 161 -3.65 8.76 -2.85
C MET A 161 -4.49 8.67 -4.12
N LYS A 162 -4.41 7.54 -4.84
CA LYS A 162 -5.19 7.32 -6.06
C LYS A 162 -6.69 7.37 -5.77
N ARG A 163 -7.15 6.78 -4.66
CA ARG A 163 -8.53 6.96 -4.19
C ARG A 163 -8.88 8.44 -3.97
N HIS A 164 -7.99 9.20 -3.32
CA HIS A 164 -8.23 10.62 -3.04
C HIS A 164 -8.21 11.50 -4.30
N MET A 165 -7.51 11.09 -5.35
CA MET A 165 -7.56 11.76 -6.66
C MET A 165 -8.83 11.44 -7.45
N ARG A 166 -9.44 10.27 -7.18
CA ARG A 166 -10.63 9.76 -7.88
C ARG A 166 -11.93 10.10 -7.14
N LYS A 167 -12.02 11.28 -6.51
CA LYS A 167 -13.17 11.71 -5.68
C LYS A 167 -14.55 11.60 -6.35
N LYS A 168 -14.60 11.48 -7.67
CA LYS A 168 -15.85 11.37 -8.46
C LYS A 168 -16.29 9.92 -8.72
N GLU A 169 -15.47 8.91 -8.44
CA GLU A 169 -15.82 7.51 -8.65
C GLU A 169 -16.40 6.90 -7.38
N ALA A 170 -17.42 6.05 -7.53
CA ALA A 170 -18.02 5.32 -6.43
C ALA A 170 -16.96 4.44 -5.75
N VAL A 171 -16.99 4.41 -4.40
CA VAL A 171 -16.01 3.66 -3.59
C VAL A 171 -16.12 2.15 -3.85
N TYR A 172 -17.34 1.70 -4.13
CA TYR A 172 -17.68 0.37 -4.56
C TYR A 172 -18.88 0.43 -5.51
N ASN A 173 -18.99 -0.56 -6.39
CA ASN A 173 -20.12 -0.77 -7.29
C ASN A 173 -20.77 -2.10 -6.96
N MET A 174 -22.10 -2.16 -6.93
CA MET A 174 -22.83 -3.42 -6.85
C MET A 174 -22.93 -4.00 -8.26
N ILE A 175 -22.43 -5.22 -8.46
CA ILE A 175 -22.61 -5.91 -9.76
C ILE A 175 -23.95 -6.62 -9.77
N THR A 176 -24.18 -7.40 -8.73
CA THR A 176 -25.34 -8.25 -8.54
C THR A 176 -25.76 -8.19 -7.09
N GLU A 177 -26.99 -8.61 -6.79
CA GLU A 177 -27.57 -8.48 -5.46
C GLU A 177 -26.70 -9.17 -4.39
N GLY A 178 -26.20 -8.36 -3.44
CA GLY A 178 -25.32 -8.82 -2.37
C GLY A 178 -23.87 -9.07 -2.79
N VAL A 179 -23.43 -8.62 -3.98
CA VAL A 179 -22.01 -8.67 -4.41
C VAL A 179 -21.54 -7.30 -4.85
N TYR A 180 -20.48 -6.82 -4.20
CA TYR A 180 -19.91 -5.50 -4.38
C TYR A 180 -18.46 -5.58 -4.79
N LEU A 181 -18.04 -4.67 -5.68
CA LEU A 181 -16.66 -4.52 -6.11
C LEU A 181 -16.09 -3.17 -5.77
N GLY A 182 -14.85 -3.12 -5.33
CA GLY A 182 -14.19 -1.85 -5.11
C GLY A 182 -12.70 -1.92 -4.87
N GLY A 183 -12.14 -0.81 -4.42
CA GLY A 183 -10.74 -0.72 -4.02
C GLY A 183 -10.55 -1.10 -2.55
N TRP A 184 -9.28 -1.29 -2.15
CA TRP A 184 -8.91 -1.64 -0.78
C TRP A 184 -9.57 -0.76 0.30
N PRO A 185 -10.33 -1.35 1.26
CA PRO A 185 -11.11 -0.58 2.22
C PRO A 185 -10.25 -0.10 3.39
N PHE A 186 -9.68 1.11 3.31
CA PHE A 186 -8.88 1.67 4.42
C PHE A 186 -9.69 2.10 5.67
N MET A 187 -11.00 2.35 5.51
CA MET A 187 -11.89 2.85 6.56
C MET A 187 -13.20 2.09 6.50
N LEU A 188 -13.94 2.00 7.62
CA LEU A 188 -15.21 1.28 7.69
C LEU A 188 -16.23 1.80 6.65
N LYS A 189 -16.26 3.12 6.42
CA LYS A 189 -17.09 3.77 5.40
C LYS A 189 -16.82 3.32 3.96
N HIS A 190 -15.72 2.61 3.73
CA HIS A 190 -15.36 2.07 2.42
C HIS A 190 -15.94 0.68 2.18
N LEU A 191 -16.53 0.03 3.18
CA LEU A 191 -17.27 -1.20 3.00
C LEU A 191 -18.71 -0.91 2.57
N PRO A 192 -19.31 -1.80 1.76
CA PRO A 192 -20.74 -1.79 1.53
C PRO A 192 -21.52 -2.09 2.82
N PRO A 193 -22.81 -1.70 2.88
CA PRO A 193 -23.65 -1.97 4.04
C PRO A 193 -23.87 -3.48 4.25
N GLY A 194 -24.23 -3.87 5.48
CA GLY A 194 -24.65 -5.24 5.80
C GLY A 194 -23.56 -6.20 6.27
N ASP A 195 -22.45 -5.71 6.86
CA ASP A 195 -21.33 -6.53 7.36
C ASP A 195 -20.80 -7.55 6.32
N PRO A 196 -20.24 -7.06 5.20
CA PRO A 196 -19.88 -7.91 4.08
C PRO A 196 -18.68 -8.82 4.39
N SER A 197 -18.73 -10.03 3.86
CA SER A 197 -17.57 -10.92 3.76
C SER A 197 -16.62 -10.41 2.66
N VAL A 198 -15.33 -10.32 2.95
CA VAL A 198 -14.35 -9.64 2.11
C VAL A 198 -13.44 -10.63 1.39
N ILE A 199 -13.34 -10.51 0.07
CA ILE A 199 -12.35 -11.20 -0.76
C ILE A 199 -11.30 -10.19 -1.20
N ASP A 200 -10.05 -10.45 -0.83
CA ASP A 200 -8.90 -9.57 -1.07
C ASP A 200 -8.00 -10.14 -2.15
N CYS A 201 -8.04 -9.50 -3.32
CA CYS A 201 -7.24 -9.84 -4.49
C CYS A 201 -5.94 -9.01 -4.57
N THR A 202 -5.27 -8.78 -3.44
CA THR A 202 -3.99 -8.06 -3.37
C THR A 202 -2.96 -8.86 -2.59
N CYS A 203 -1.70 -8.79 -2.99
CA CYS A 203 -0.59 -9.38 -2.24
C CYS A 203 0.12 -8.34 -1.35
N GLU A 204 -0.04 -7.06 -1.66
CA GLU A 204 0.71 -5.93 -1.10
C GLU A 204 -0.06 -5.12 -0.03
N LEU A 205 -1.39 -5.20 0.00
CA LEU A 205 -2.22 -4.47 0.97
C LEU A 205 -2.64 -5.38 2.13
N PRO A 206 -2.64 -4.92 3.38
CA PRO A 206 -3.07 -5.73 4.52
C PRO A 206 -4.60 -5.77 4.64
N ARG A 207 -5.13 -6.78 5.32
CA ARG A 207 -6.52 -6.77 5.79
C ARG A 207 -6.73 -5.60 6.74
N SER A 208 -7.84 -4.90 6.59
CA SER A 208 -8.26 -3.85 7.52
C SER A 208 -8.78 -4.45 8.82
N ASP A 209 -8.39 -3.89 9.96
CA ASP A 209 -8.66 -4.52 11.27
C ASP A 209 -10.15 -4.68 11.59
N PHE A 210 -11.00 -3.82 11.03
CA PHE A 210 -12.46 -3.90 11.18
C PHE A 210 -13.12 -5.04 10.41
N VAL A 211 -12.40 -5.73 9.50
CA VAL A 211 -12.92 -6.91 8.79
C VAL A 211 -12.64 -8.14 9.64
N PRO A 212 -13.64 -8.89 10.12
CA PRO A 212 -13.41 -10.10 10.91
C PRO A 212 -12.58 -11.16 10.14
N THR A 213 -11.74 -11.91 10.85
CA THR A 213 -10.86 -12.91 10.19
C THR A 213 -11.64 -14.08 9.58
N ASN A 214 -12.79 -14.44 10.16
CA ASN A 214 -13.72 -15.44 9.62
C ASN A 214 -14.53 -14.93 8.42
N GLU A 215 -14.52 -13.63 8.18
CA GLU A 215 -15.19 -12.96 7.05
C GLU A 215 -14.19 -12.45 6.03
N TYR A 216 -12.98 -13.01 6.00
CA TYR A 216 -11.92 -12.57 5.11
C TYR A 216 -11.30 -13.74 4.35
N LEU A 217 -11.21 -13.60 3.04
CA LEU A 217 -10.52 -14.51 2.15
C LEU A 217 -9.40 -13.77 1.42
N CYS A 218 -8.16 -14.26 1.57
CA CYS A 218 -7.00 -13.74 0.84
C CYS A 218 -6.77 -14.53 -0.44
N VAL A 219 -6.81 -13.86 -1.59
CA VAL A 219 -6.41 -14.40 -2.90
C VAL A 219 -5.23 -13.54 -3.40
N PRO A 220 -4.00 -13.82 -2.95
CA PRO A 220 -2.89 -12.90 -3.18
C PRO A 220 -2.53 -12.84 -4.67
N THR A 221 -2.67 -11.65 -5.24
CA THR A 221 -2.31 -11.35 -6.64
C THR A 221 -1.60 -10.02 -6.74
N TRP A 222 -0.63 -9.93 -7.66
CA TRP A 222 0.01 -8.66 -7.99
C TRP A 222 -0.99 -7.72 -8.67
N ASP A 223 -0.89 -6.43 -8.36
CA ASP A 223 -1.59 -5.41 -9.14
C ASP A 223 -1.23 -5.55 -10.63
N THR A 224 -2.21 -5.36 -11.51
CA THR A 224 -2.19 -5.68 -12.96
C THR A 224 -2.28 -7.17 -13.34
N ARG A 225 -2.37 -8.11 -12.38
CA ARG A 225 -2.47 -9.57 -12.66
C ARG A 225 -3.77 -10.19 -12.19
N ALA A 226 -4.21 -11.22 -12.91
CA ALA A 226 -5.37 -12.01 -12.54
C ALA A 226 -4.95 -13.24 -11.69
N PRO A 227 -5.81 -13.69 -10.75
CA PRO A 227 -5.67 -14.97 -10.08
C PRO A 227 -5.73 -16.13 -11.09
N THR A 228 -5.29 -17.32 -10.66
CA THR A 228 -5.48 -18.53 -11.45
C THR A 228 -6.95 -18.94 -11.46
N ILE A 229 -7.39 -19.69 -12.47
CA ILE A 229 -8.79 -20.18 -12.57
C ILE A 229 -9.20 -20.89 -11.29
N SER A 230 -8.36 -21.79 -10.76
CA SER A 230 -8.63 -22.48 -9.49
C SER A 230 -8.82 -21.55 -8.28
N GLN A 231 -8.14 -20.40 -8.24
CA GLN A 231 -8.31 -19.40 -7.18
C GLN A 231 -9.61 -18.62 -7.36
N ILE A 232 -10.01 -18.37 -8.61
CA ILE A 232 -11.28 -17.75 -8.96
C ILE A 232 -12.43 -18.68 -8.54
N GLU A 233 -12.36 -19.96 -8.91
CA GLU A 233 -13.36 -20.97 -8.55
C GLU A 233 -13.52 -21.11 -7.04
N PHE A 234 -12.40 -21.15 -6.33
CA PHE A 234 -12.40 -21.22 -4.87
C PHE A 234 -13.02 -19.96 -4.23
N ALA A 235 -12.68 -18.78 -4.74
CA ALA A 235 -13.25 -17.52 -4.27
C ALA A 235 -14.75 -17.40 -4.58
N ALA A 236 -15.18 -17.86 -5.75
CA ALA A 236 -16.58 -17.89 -6.16
C ALA A 236 -17.41 -18.82 -5.27
N ARG A 237 -16.92 -20.04 -5.02
CA ARG A 237 -17.56 -21.00 -4.08
C ARG A 237 -17.69 -20.41 -2.67
N TRP A 238 -16.61 -19.84 -2.15
CA TRP A 238 -16.63 -19.18 -0.84
C TRP A 238 -17.62 -18.00 -0.79
N ALA A 239 -17.69 -17.19 -1.86
CA ALA A 239 -18.66 -16.10 -1.96
C ALA A 239 -20.10 -16.63 -1.92
N CYS A 240 -20.41 -17.70 -2.66
CA CYS A 240 -21.74 -18.33 -2.65
C CYS A 240 -22.11 -18.85 -1.26
N GLU A 241 -21.18 -19.50 -0.54
CA GLU A 241 -21.42 -19.97 0.83
C GLU A 241 -21.74 -18.82 1.81
N LYS A 242 -21.08 -17.67 1.65
CA LYS A 242 -21.36 -16.48 2.48
C LYS A 242 -22.71 -15.86 2.16
N ARG A 243 -23.06 -15.76 0.88
CA ARG A 243 -24.37 -15.27 0.43
C ARG A 243 -25.50 -16.18 0.88
N ALA A 244 -25.33 -17.49 0.87
CA ALA A 244 -26.30 -18.45 1.39
C ALA A 244 -26.59 -18.25 2.89
N LYS A 245 -25.67 -17.63 3.64
CA LYS A 245 -25.82 -17.25 5.05
C LYS A 245 -26.40 -15.84 5.23
N GLY A 246 -26.88 -15.21 4.16
CA GLY A 246 -27.43 -13.86 4.18
C GLY A 246 -26.38 -12.74 4.30
N LYS A 247 -25.09 -13.05 4.13
CA LYS A 247 -24.03 -12.03 4.17
C LYS A 247 -23.69 -11.51 2.76
N PRO A 248 -23.62 -10.19 2.56
CA PRO A 248 -23.10 -9.63 1.32
C PRO A 248 -21.61 -9.97 1.14
N VAL A 249 -21.13 -9.95 -0.10
CA VAL A 249 -19.71 -10.20 -0.42
C VAL A 249 -19.11 -8.94 -1.05
N TYR A 250 -17.95 -8.54 -0.56
CA TYR A 250 -17.16 -7.43 -1.08
C TYR A 250 -15.84 -7.96 -1.65
N VAL A 251 -15.68 -7.91 -2.97
CA VAL A 251 -14.43 -8.29 -3.64
C VAL A 251 -13.65 -7.02 -3.93
N HIS A 252 -12.40 -6.96 -3.47
CA HIS A 252 -11.56 -5.80 -3.73
C HIS A 252 -10.20 -6.15 -4.34
N CYS A 253 -9.71 -5.24 -5.16
CA CYS A 253 -8.32 -5.17 -5.59
C CYS A 253 -7.71 -3.85 -5.05
N ALA A 254 -6.51 -3.48 -5.48
CA ALA A 254 -5.91 -2.20 -5.10
C ALA A 254 -6.78 -1.00 -5.55
N PHE A 255 -7.34 -1.06 -6.76
CA PHE A 255 -8.09 0.04 -7.39
C PHE A 255 -9.51 -0.30 -7.86
N GLY A 256 -10.00 -1.52 -7.61
CA GLY A 256 -11.33 -1.97 -8.07
C GLY A 256 -11.44 -2.24 -9.58
N GLY A 257 -10.35 -2.67 -10.23
CA GLY A 257 -10.29 -2.96 -11.67
C GLY A 257 -10.47 -4.44 -12.08
N LYS A 258 -10.01 -4.76 -13.31
CA LYS A 258 -10.24 -5.99 -14.11
C LYS A 258 -10.09 -7.36 -13.45
N VAL A 259 -9.34 -7.46 -12.35
CA VAL A 259 -9.12 -8.74 -11.63
C VAL A 259 -10.43 -9.36 -11.16
N VAL A 260 -11.42 -8.50 -10.92
CA VAL A 260 -12.68 -8.90 -10.32
C VAL A 260 -13.68 -9.46 -11.36
N VAL A 261 -13.48 -9.13 -12.64
CA VAL A 261 -14.35 -9.58 -13.74
C VAL A 261 -14.29 -11.11 -13.92
N GLY A 262 -13.14 -11.74 -13.64
CA GLY A 262 -13.02 -13.20 -13.68
C GLY A 262 -13.81 -13.91 -12.59
N VAL A 263 -13.83 -13.35 -11.37
CA VAL A 263 -14.65 -13.89 -10.26
C VAL A 263 -16.13 -13.69 -10.52
N GLU A 264 -16.48 -12.56 -11.12
CA GLU A 264 -17.85 -12.26 -11.56
C GLU A 264 -18.36 -13.26 -12.60
N GLU A 265 -17.62 -13.47 -13.70
CA GLU A 265 -18.01 -14.37 -14.79
C GLU A 265 -18.26 -15.79 -14.26
N GLU A 266 -17.43 -16.25 -13.32
CA GLU A 266 -17.56 -17.59 -12.75
C GLU A 266 -18.68 -17.73 -11.71
N VAL A 267 -18.95 -16.68 -10.92
CA VAL A 267 -20.09 -16.64 -10.00
C VAL A 267 -21.42 -16.66 -10.78
N GLU A 268 -21.48 -16.00 -11.93
CA GLU A 268 -22.67 -16.01 -12.81
C GLU A 268 -22.88 -17.39 -13.47
N VAL A 269 -21.79 -18.02 -13.92
CA VAL A 269 -21.82 -19.41 -14.45
C VAL A 269 -22.29 -20.40 -13.38
N HIS A 270 -21.82 -20.28 -12.13
CA HIS A 270 -22.29 -21.13 -11.05
C HIS A 270 -23.76 -20.87 -10.67
N ARG A 271 -24.26 -19.63 -10.79
CA ARG A 271 -25.70 -19.35 -10.60
C ARG A 271 -26.56 -20.05 -11.66
N THR A 272 -26.13 -20.04 -12.92
CA THR A 272 -26.88 -20.65 -14.03
C THR A 272 -26.80 -22.18 -14.04
N ALA A 273 -25.76 -22.77 -13.43
CA ALA A 273 -25.58 -24.22 -13.32
C ALA A 273 -26.31 -24.86 -12.12
N VAL A 274 -26.74 -24.10 -11.12
CA VAL A 274 -27.57 -24.61 -10.01
C VAL A 274 -29.04 -24.52 -10.43
N PRO A 275 -29.77 -25.66 -10.58
CA PRO A 275 -31.17 -25.63 -10.95
C PRO A 275 -31.96 -24.82 -9.92
N THR A 276 -32.84 -23.95 -10.39
CA THR A 276 -33.84 -23.16 -9.67
C THR A 276 -34.87 -24.00 -8.89
N SER A 277 -34.60 -25.27 -8.63
CA SER A 277 -35.50 -26.20 -7.92
C SER A 277 -35.45 -26.10 -6.39
N TRP A 278 -34.57 -25.26 -5.82
CA TRP A 278 -34.48 -25.06 -4.36
C TRP A 278 -35.22 -23.83 -3.82
N ALA A 279 -35.81 -22.99 -4.68
CA ALA A 279 -36.61 -21.84 -4.25
C ALA A 279 -38.07 -22.18 -3.92
N ALA A 280 -38.45 -23.47 -3.95
CA ALA A 280 -39.82 -23.92 -3.71
C ALA A 280 -39.88 -25.10 -2.72
N SER A 281 -39.24 -24.98 -1.56
CA SER A 281 -39.69 -25.74 -0.37
C SER A 281 -39.06 -25.22 0.93
N ARG A 282 -39.91 -24.57 1.73
CA ARG A 282 -39.79 -24.24 3.17
C ARG A 282 -38.93 -23.04 3.56
#